data_AF-L7JTG5-F1
#
_entry.id   AF-L7JTG5-F1
#
_cell.length_a   1.000
_cell.length_b   1.000
_cell.length_c   1.000
_cell.angle_alpha   90.00
_cell.angle_beta   90.00
_cell.angle_gamma   90.00
#
_symmetry.space_group_name_H-M   'P 1'
#
loop_
_entity.id
_entity.type
_entity.pdbx_description
1 polymer ?
#
loop_
_entity_poly.entity_id
_entity_poly.type
_entity_poly.pdbx_seq_one_letter_code
_entity_poly.pdbx_strand_id
1 'polypeptide(L)'
;VHVSQHSINKLMFTFIRFILKQIGIIIYKHCFTTRIPFLMKEYLSGYVNILKTIIGSGILYIPMLFKSYGAISTFFLMCLSATLSMVGQIIFLYCNAFLNDRSTNITSLARESVPRTRFLVDFFVFFKCFGVSTSYLIIIRELIPNLIQTVFGESVLARPKVALLIFLCFISPITYFRQLKNLKYTSSIGLIAISFILFFSMYNFIKHGSLEHVTLYEPITIEWLKGLGTFVFAFTCHQNLISVQNEVVDNSPDRMKKIVYATTATSLVIYMVFGFTNYALYATNMHDNVLKSYPNDHITLFLHFLYVCVMGFSYPLQINPARVYMYNLLGFNTKKRNNNLVHAVITTLLLASTYVLTITGLNLGEMYAFVGATASTMICLIFPLLFYYNMGLERKRWLIIFGCIGFVFGSCVFALSLFKLLKHQN
;
A
#
# COMPACT_ATOMS: atom_id res chain seq x y z
N VAL A 1 25.49 22.72 4.91
CA VAL A 1 25.88 21.72 5.93
C VAL A 1 26.32 20.46 5.22
N HIS A 2 27.63 20.22 5.06
CA HIS A 2 28.16 19.02 4.41
C HIS A 2 28.06 17.83 5.38
N VAL A 3 27.05 16.98 5.22
CA VAL A 3 27.03 15.67 5.88
C VAL A 3 28.03 14.79 5.15
N SER A 4 29.07 14.31 5.85
CA SER A 4 30.10 13.48 5.22
C SER A 4 29.51 12.13 4.77
N GLN A 5 29.87 11.67 3.56
CA GLN A 5 29.48 10.36 3.02
C GLN A 5 29.81 9.21 3.99
N HIS A 6 30.89 9.37 4.77
CA HIS A 6 31.30 8.42 5.80
C HIS A 6 30.28 8.28 6.94
N SER A 7 29.70 9.39 7.40
CA SER A 7 28.65 9.39 8.43
C SER A 7 27.37 8.68 7.94
N ILE A 8 27.01 8.89 6.67
CA ILE A 8 25.84 8.24 6.05
C ILE A 8 26.09 6.74 5.86
N ASN A 9 27.28 6.34 5.43
CA ASN A 9 27.64 4.93 5.33
C ASN A 9 27.58 4.22 6.69
N LYS A 10 28.07 4.85 7.76
CA LYS A 10 28.00 4.29 9.13
C LYS A 10 26.56 4.17 9.63
N LEU A 11 25.72 5.16 9.36
CA LEU A 11 24.29 5.13 9.66
C LEU A 11 23.59 4.02 8.87
N MET A 12 23.87 3.89 7.56
CA MET A 12 23.32 2.84 6.70
C MET A 12 23.76 1.45 7.13
N PHE A 13 25.03 1.23 7.50
CA PHE A 13 25.47 -0.07 8.02
C PHE A 13 24.77 -0.45 9.33
N THR A 14 24.58 0.53 10.22
CA THR A 14 23.82 0.33 11.47
C THR A 14 22.37 -0.01 11.17
N PHE A 15 21.80 0.64 10.16
CA PHE A 15 20.44 0.42 9.68
C PHE A 15 20.26 -0.92 8.98
N ILE A 16 21.21 -1.34 8.13
CA ILE A 16 21.26 -2.67 7.51
C ILE A 16 21.27 -3.73 8.60
N ARG A 17 22.09 -3.55 9.65
CA ARG A 17 22.10 -4.46 10.81
C ARG A 17 20.77 -4.48 11.55
N PHE A 18 20.11 -3.34 11.72
CA PHE A 18 18.78 -3.27 12.34
C PHE A 18 17.71 -3.99 11.51
N ILE A 19 17.67 -3.74 10.19
CA ILE A 19 16.78 -4.40 9.24
C ILE A 19 17.06 -5.90 9.18
N LEU A 20 18.33 -6.31 9.05
CA LEU A 20 18.72 -7.73 9.09
C LEU A 20 18.36 -8.38 10.41
N LYS A 21 18.42 -7.65 11.53
CA LYS A 21 17.96 -8.18 12.82
C LYS A 21 16.45 -8.35 12.84
N GLN A 22 15.67 -7.39 12.34
CA GLN A 22 14.20 -7.52 12.29
C GLN A 22 13.76 -8.60 11.30
N ILE A 23 14.24 -8.55 10.06
CA ILE A 23 13.95 -9.53 9.01
C ILE A 23 14.51 -10.91 9.39
N GLY A 24 15.73 -10.98 9.90
CA GLY A 24 16.35 -12.22 10.37
C GLY A 24 15.57 -12.83 11.52
N ILE A 25 15.08 -12.03 12.48
CA ILE A 25 14.17 -12.51 13.53
C ILE A 25 12.86 -13.01 12.92
N ILE A 26 12.29 -12.32 11.92
CA ILE A 26 11.05 -12.73 11.26
C ILE A 26 11.24 -14.04 10.48
N ILE A 27 12.26 -14.15 9.64
CA ILE A 27 12.57 -15.34 8.84
C ILE A 27 12.98 -16.52 9.72
N TYR A 28 13.85 -16.30 10.72
CA TYR A 28 14.25 -17.33 11.67
C TYR A 28 13.05 -17.84 12.50
N LYS A 29 12.15 -16.95 12.92
CA LYS A 29 10.90 -17.33 13.60
C LYS A 29 9.90 -18.03 12.68
N HIS A 30 9.88 -17.69 11.39
CA HIS A 30 8.93 -18.26 10.43
C HIS A 30 9.38 -19.62 9.89
N CYS A 31 10.69 -19.85 9.72
CA CYS A 31 11.23 -21.07 9.13
C CYS A 31 11.76 -22.11 10.13
N PHE A 32 12.26 -21.72 11.32
CA PHE A 32 13.14 -22.62 12.10
C PHE A 32 12.77 -22.87 13.58
N THR A 33 11.69 -22.31 14.13
CA THR A 33 11.37 -22.51 15.56
C THR A 33 10.01 -23.17 15.81
N THR A 34 10.05 -24.47 16.09
CA THR A 34 8.95 -25.31 16.62
C THR A 34 8.52 -24.94 18.05
N ARG A 35 9.11 -23.91 18.69
CA ARG A 35 8.83 -23.51 20.09
C ARG A 35 8.44 -22.03 20.27
N ILE A 36 7.71 -21.44 19.33
CA ILE A 36 7.07 -20.12 19.56
C ILE A 36 5.68 -20.36 20.18
N PRO A 37 5.36 -19.75 21.34
CA PRO A 37 4.02 -19.81 21.92
C PRO A 37 2.97 -19.42 20.88
N PHE A 38 1.84 -20.13 20.84
CA PHE A 38 0.79 -19.95 19.84
C PHE A 38 0.41 -18.47 19.60
N LEU A 39 0.23 -17.70 20.69
CA LEU A 39 -0.03 -16.26 20.65
C LEU A 39 1.02 -15.47 19.86
N MET A 40 2.32 -15.75 20.03
CA MET A 40 3.37 -15.03 19.29
C MET A 40 3.34 -15.30 17.78
N LYS A 41 2.88 -16.48 17.35
CA LYS A 41 2.74 -16.80 15.91
C LYS A 41 1.64 -15.96 15.26
N GLU A 42 0.52 -15.74 15.96
CA GLU A 42 -0.58 -14.91 15.47
C GLU A 42 -0.22 -13.42 15.41
N TYR A 43 0.45 -12.90 16.43
CA TYR A 43 0.95 -11.51 16.42
C TYR A 43 1.90 -11.26 15.25
N LEU A 44 2.79 -12.23 14.98
CA LEU A 44 3.72 -12.15 13.86
C LEU A 44 2.98 -12.19 12.52
N SER A 45 1.96 -13.05 12.38
CA SER A 45 1.10 -13.12 11.19
C SER A 45 0.37 -11.80 10.94
N GLY A 46 -0.24 -11.23 11.99
CA GLY A 46 -0.93 -9.94 11.91
C GLY A 46 0.02 -8.80 11.53
N TYR A 47 1.22 -8.77 12.14
CA TYR A 47 2.27 -7.82 11.79
C TYR A 47 2.69 -7.94 10.32
N VAL A 48 2.98 -9.16 9.83
CA VAL A 48 3.39 -9.42 8.44
C VAL A 48 2.31 -8.99 7.45
N ASN A 49 1.03 -9.30 7.73
CA ASN A 49 -0.08 -8.96 6.84
C ASN A 49 -0.31 -7.44 6.75
N ILE A 50 -0.28 -6.74 7.89
CA ILE A 50 -0.42 -5.29 7.92
C ILE A 50 0.80 -4.63 7.28
N LEU A 51 2.02 -5.05 7.62
CA LEU A 51 3.26 -4.50 7.06
C LEU A 51 3.31 -4.66 5.54
N LYS A 52 2.99 -5.85 5.01
CA LYS A 52 2.90 -6.06 3.55
C LYS A 52 1.89 -5.12 2.91
N THR A 53 0.75 -4.89 3.56
CA THR A 53 -0.29 -4.01 3.03
C THR A 53 0.18 -2.57 2.99
N ILE A 54 0.86 -2.10 4.04
CA ILE A 54 1.43 -0.76 4.09
C ILE A 54 2.45 -0.62 2.96
N ILE A 55 3.53 -1.42 2.97
CA ILE A 55 4.63 -1.30 2.01
C ILE A 55 4.14 -1.44 0.56
N GLY A 56 3.38 -2.52 0.32
CA GLY A 56 2.70 -2.81 -0.94
C GLY A 56 3.52 -2.50 -2.19
N SER A 57 2.84 -1.97 -3.19
CA SER A 57 3.44 -1.40 -4.39
C SER A 57 3.81 0.08 -4.25
N GLY A 58 3.32 0.74 -3.19
CA GLY A 58 3.51 2.18 -2.95
C GLY A 58 4.96 2.55 -2.75
N ILE A 59 5.77 1.63 -2.17
CA ILE A 59 7.20 1.81 -1.97
C ILE A 59 7.97 2.21 -3.25
N LEU A 60 7.54 1.72 -4.42
CA LEU A 60 8.23 1.95 -5.68
C LEU A 60 8.22 3.42 -6.15
N TYR A 61 7.24 4.19 -5.70
CA TYR A 61 7.09 5.60 -6.05
C TYR A 61 7.66 6.55 -4.98
N ILE A 62 7.98 6.06 -3.78
CA ILE A 62 8.52 6.88 -2.69
C ILE A 62 9.79 7.66 -3.11
N PRO A 63 10.74 7.11 -3.88
CA PRO A 63 11.89 7.87 -4.36
C PRO A 63 11.48 9.15 -5.12
N MET A 64 10.41 9.08 -5.92
CA MET A 64 9.89 10.23 -6.68
C MET A 64 9.37 11.35 -5.77
N LEU A 65 8.90 11.02 -4.56
CA LEU A 65 8.54 12.03 -3.55
C LEU A 65 9.77 12.79 -3.07
N PHE A 66 10.90 12.12 -2.85
CA PHE A 66 12.15 12.80 -2.50
C PHE A 66 12.61 13.77 -3.59
N LYS A 67 12.48 13.36 -4.86
CA LYS A 67 12.75 14.24 -6.01
C LYS A 67 11.82 15.45 -6.07
N SER A 68 10.53 15.26 -5.77
CA SER A 68 9.52 16.32 -5.96
C SER A 68 9.43 17.31 -4.80
N TYR A 69 9.73 16.87 -3.57
CA TYR A 69 9.56 17.67 -2.35
C TYR A 69 10.88 18.02 -1.66
N GLY A 70 11.97 17.36 -2.04
CA GLY A 70 13.23 17.39 -1.30
C GLY A 70 13.21 16.47 -0.08
N ALA A 71 14.40 16.15 0.44
CA ALA A 71 14.56 15.15 1.50
C ALA A 71 13.87 15.53 2.83
N ILE A 72 13.96 16.79 3.24
CA ILE A 72 13.45 17.23 4.55
C ILE A 72 11.92 17.31 4.53
N SER A 73 11.35 17.89 3.48
CA SER A 73 9.90 17.99 3.31
C SER A 73 9.27 16.60 3.19
N THR A 74 9.91 15.69 2.44
CA THR A 74 9.45 14.30 2.34
C THR A 74 9.46 13.62 3.71
N PHE A 75 10.52 13.78 4.50
CA PHE A 75 10.58 13.24 5.86
C PHE A 75 9.44 13.76 6.73
N PHE A 76 9.21 15.08 6.74
CA PHE A 76 8.13 15.68 7.54
C PHE A 76 6.74 15.18 7.12
N LEU A 77 6.45 15.19 5.81
CA LEU A 77 5.17 14.74 5.28
C LEU A 77 4.92 13.23 5.49
N MET A 78 5.99 12.42 5.44
CA MET A 78 5.93 11.00 5.75
C MET A 78 5.62 10.76 7.24
N CYS A 79 6.29 11.49 8.14
CA CYS A 79 6.03 11.43 9.58
C CYS A 79 4.60 11.90 9.95
N LEU A 80 4.14 12.98 9.31
CA LEU A 80 2.77 13.48 9.48
C LEU A 80 1.76 12.43 9.02
N SER A 81 1.92 11.90 7.81
CA SER A 81 1.00 10.91 7.24
C SER A 81 1.01 9.59 8.01
N ALA A 82 2.17 9.16 8.51
CA ALA A 82 2.32 8.00 9.39
C ALA A 82 1.53 8.20 10.69
N THR A 83 1.72 9.34 11.35
CA THR A 83 1.05 9.67 12.62
C THR A 83 -0.47 9.74 12.45
N LEU A 84 -0.95 10.45 11.44
CA LEU A 84 -2.39 10.61 11.20
C LEU A 84 -3.05 9.27 10.82
N SER A 85 -2.39 8.48 9.97
CA SER A 85 -2.88 7.14 9.60
C SER A 85 -2.87 6.19 10.80
N MET A 86 -1.85 6.24 11.65
CA MET A 86 -1.77 5.46 12.89
C MET A 86 -2.94 5.79 13.83
N VAL A 87 -3.26 7.07 14.01
CA VAL A 87 -4.42 7.50 14.80
C VAL A 87 -5.73 6.95 14.20
N GLY A 88 -5.91 7.06 12.87
CA GLY A 88 -7.06 6.48 12.18
C GLY A 88 -7.20 4.97 12.38
N GLN A 89 -6.09 4.23 12.34
CA GLN A 89 -6.05 2.79 12.61
C GLN A 89 -6.48 2.49 14.04
N ILE A 90 -5.97 3.22 15.02
CA ILE A 90 -6.30 3.02 16.44
C ILE A 90 -7.79 3.28 16.70
N ILE A 91 -8.35 4.32 16.07
CA ILE A 91 -9.78 4.58 16.15
C ILE A 91 -10.58 3.40 15.59
N PHE A 92 -10.20 2.87 14.41
CA PHE A 92 -10.86 1.70 13.84
C PHE A 92 -10.79 0.47 14.75
N LEU A 93 -9.68 0.26 15.47
CA LEU A 93 -9.56 -0.83 16.45
C LEU A 93 -10.60 -0.69 17.58
N TYR A 94 -10.83 0.54 18.07
CA TYR A 94 -11.84 0.82 19.10
C TYR A 94 -13.26 0.67 18.55
N CYS A 95 -13.55 1.22 17.37
CA CYS A 95 -14.85 1.08 16.70
C CYS A 95 -15.21 -0.39 16.44
N ASN A 96 -14.24 -1.19 16.02
CA ASN A 96 -14.45 -2.61 15.77
C ASN A 96 -14.65 -3.41 17.07
N ALA A 97 -13.87 -3.10 18.12
CA ALA A 97 -14.04 -3.74 19.42
C ALA A 97 -15.39 -3.42 20.07
N PHE A 98 -15.93 -2.22 19.83
CA PHE A 98 -17.26 -1.81 20.31
C PHE A 98 -18.40 -2.68 19.75
N LEU A 99 -18.30 -3.09 18.47
CA LEU A 99 -19.28 -3.98 17.84
C LEU A 99 -19.23 -5.42 18.39
N ASN A 100 -18.09 -5.83 18.96
CA ASN A 100 -17.86 -7.16 19.53
C ASN A 100 -18.27 -8.35 18.61
N ASP A 101 -18.14 -8.18 17.30
CA ASP A 101 -18.42 -9.20 16.29
C ASP A 101 -17.17 -9.42 15.41
N ARG A 102 -16.82 -10.70 15.17
CA ARG A 102 -15.67 -11.11 14.35
C ARG A 102 -15.96 -11.12 12.85
N SER A 103 -17.22 -10.94 12.45
CA SER A 103 -17.64 -10.91 11.04
C SER A 103 -17.65 -9.50 10.44
N THR A 104 -17.28 -8.49 11.23
CA THR A 104 -17.32 -7.07 10.88
C THR A 104 -16.34 -6.68 9.79
N ASN A 105 -16.68 -5.60 9.09
CA ASN A 105 -15.84 -4.90 8.13
C ASN A 105 -16.13 -3.39 8.23
N ILE A 106 -15.47 -2.57 7.40
CA ILE A 106 -15.66 -1.11 7.44
C ILE A 106 -17.14 -0.73 7.18
N THR A 107 -17.86 -1.50 6.35
CA THR A 107 -19.32 -1.30 6.15
C THR A 107 -20.10 -1.48 7.44
N SER A 108 -19.75 -2.47 8.27
CA SER A 108 -20.39 -2.69 9.57
C SER A 108 -20.17 -1.50 10.51
N LEU A 109 -18.94 -0.95 10.54
CA LEU A 109 -18.65 0.25 11.32
C LEU A 109 -19.45 1.46 10.85
N ALA A 110 -19.59 1.64 9.53
CA ALA A 110 -20.38 2.72 8.95
C ALA A 110 -21.88 2.58 9.26
N ARG A 111 -22.42 1.35 9.23
CA ARG A 111 -23.82 1.07 9.57
C ARG A 111 -24.15 1.44 10.99
N GLU A 112 -23.25 1.13 11.93
CA GLU A 112 -23.48 1.40 13.34
C GLU A 112 -23.27 2.88 13.67
N SER A 113 -22.23 3.50 13.11
CA SER A 113 -21.90 4.89 13.42
C SER A 113 -22.82 5.90 12.72
N VAL A 114 -22.88 5.88 11.40
CA VAL A 114 -23.64 6.84 10.58
C VAL A 114 -24.25 6.10 9.39
N PRO A 115 -25.44 5.48 9.54
CA PRO A 115 -26.04 4.63 8.50
C PRO A 115 -26.13 5.27 7.11
N ARG A 116 -26.31 6.60 7.06
CA ARG A 116 -26.39 7.40 5.82
C ARG A 116 -25.08 7.39 5.02
N THR A 117 -23.92 7.23 5.65
CA THR A 117 -22.61 7.25 4.98
C THR A 117 -22.19 5.87 4.49
N ARG A 118 -22.96 4.81 4.79
CA ARG A 118 -22.65 3.44 4.39
C ARG A 118 -22.32 3.31 2.90
N PHE A 119 -23.16 3.88 2.03
CA PHE A 119 -22.92 3.82 0.59
C PHE A 119 -21.62 4.52 0.19
N LEU A 120 -21.33 5.68 0.78
CA LEU A 120 -20.11 6.43 0.54
C LEU A 120 -18.87 5.67 1.00
N VAL A 121 -18.97 5.00 2.15
CA VAL A 121 -17.91 4.14 2.69
C VAL A 121 -17.67 2.94 1.78
N ASP A 122 -18.72 2.24 1.38
CA ASP A 122 -18.62 1.12 0.45
C ASP A 122 -17.98 1.55 -0.88
N PHE A 123 -18.34 2.73 -1.38
CA PHE A 123 -17.78 3.32 -2.61
C PHE A 123 -16.29 3.61 -2.48
N PHE A 124 -15.86 4.31 -1.43
CA PHE A 124 -14.44 4.66 -1.28
C PHE A 124 -13.58 3.43 -0.97
N VAL A 125 -14.07 2.44 -0.21
CA VAL A 125 -13.30 1.20 0.02
C VAL A 125 -13.22 0.36 -1.25
N PHE A 126 -14.31 0.28 -2.03
CA PHE A 126 -14.28 -0.30 -3.38
C PHE A 126 -13.22 0.40 -4.24
N PHE A 127 -13.31 1.73 -4.34
CA PHE A 127 -12.45 2.54 -5.20
C PHE A 127 -10.98 2.43 -4.80
N LYS A 128 -10.68 2.38 -3.48
CA LYS A 128 -9.35 2.09 -2.93
C LYS A 128 -8.84 0.74 -3.42
N CYS A 129 -9.60 -0.34 -3.21
CA CYS A 129 -9.18 -1.70 -3.59
C CYS A 129 -8.96 -1.81 -5.10
N PHE A 130 -9.91 -1.28 -5.88
CA PHE A 130 -9.84 -1.19 -7.33
C PHE A 130 -8.58 -0.44 -7.78
N GLY A 131 -8.31 0.71 -7.17
CA GLY A 131 -7.17 1.53 -7.54
C GLY A 131 -5.82 0.88 -7.25
N VAL A 132 -5.68 0.26 -6.07
CA VAL A 132 -4.48 -0.52 -5.73
C VAL A 132 -4.31 -1.71 -6.70
N SER A 133 -5.39 -2.42 -7.03
CA SER A 133 -5.32 -3.54 -7.99
C SER A 133 -4.88 -3.08 -9.39
N THR A 134 -5.33 -1.90 -9.82
CA THR A 134 -4.89 -1.28 -11.09
C THR A 134 -3.40 -0.94 -11.04
N SER A 135 -2.89 -0.41 -9.93
CA SER A 135 -1.46 -0.11 -9.78
C SER A 135 -0.57 -1.35 -9.90
N TYR A 136 -1.05 -2.51 -9.45
CA TYR A 136 -0.33 -3.77 -9.64
C TYR A 136 -0.23 -4.14 -11.12
N LEU A 137 -1.31 -3.96 -11.89
CA LEU A 137 -1.28 -4.19 -13.34
C LEU A 137 -0.40 -3.18 -14.07
N ILE A 138 -0.34 -1.92 -13.64
CA ILE A 138 0.58 -0.90 -14.19
C ILE A 138 2.04 -1.37 -14.01
N ILE A 139 2.41 -1.84 -12.83
CA ILE A 139 3.76 -2.38 -12.56
C ILE A 139 4.02 -3.62 -13.43
N ILE A 140 3.08 -4.55 -13.53
CA ILE A 140 3.24 -5.75 -14.35
C ILE A 140 3.43 -5.36 -15.82
N ARG A 141 2.60 -4.46 -16.36
CA ARG A 141 2.70 -3.93 -17.73
C ARG A 141 4.09 -3.36 -18.03
N GLU A 142 4.70 -2.70 -17.04
CA GLU A 142 6.00 -2.06 -17.15
C GLU A 142 7.18 -3.03 -17.09
N LEU A 143 7.06 -4.12 -16.31
CA LEU A 143 8.18 -5.04 -16.06
C LEU A 143 8.14 -6.30 -16.93
N ILE A 144 6.95 -6.80 -17.26
CA ILE A 144 6.82 -8.05 -18.03
C ILE A 144 7.41 -8.01 -19.46
N PRO A 145 7.38 -6.88 -20.21
CA PRO A 145 7.97 -6.82 -21.55
C PRO A 145 9.45 -7.15 -21.55
N ASN A 146 10.20 -6.59 -20.59
CA ASN A 146 11.64 -6.81 -20.46
C ASN A 146 11.97 -8.28 -20.19
N LEU A 147 11.17 -8.93 -19.32
CA LEU A 147 11.29 -10.36 -19.04
C LEU A 147 11.08 -11.22 -20.29
N ILE A 148 10.02 -10.93 -21.06
CA ILE A 148 9.71 -11.67 -22.28
C ILE A 148 10.78 -11.43 -23.34
N GLN A 149 11.21 -10.19 -23.55
CA GLN A 149 12.22 -9.84 -24.55
C GLN A 149 13.56 -10.52 -24.24
N THR A 150 13.95 -10.61 -22.97
CA THR A 150 15.20 -11.25 -22.57
C THR A 150 15.17 -12.77 -22.76
N VAL A 151 14.03 -13.42 -22.57
CA VAL A 151 13.91 -14.89 -22.65
C VAL A 151 13.56 -15.38 -24.06
N PHE A 152 12.66 -14.67 -24.75
CA PHE A 152 12.07 -15.10 -26.03
C PHE A 152 12.46 -14.20 -27.22
N GLY A 153 13.26 -13.15 -26.99
CA GLY A 153 13.60 -12.16 -28.02
C GLY A 153 12.45 -11.20 -28.33
N GLU A 154 12.68 -10.31 -29.31
CA GLU A 154 11.65 -9.39 -29.78
C GLU A 154 10.49 -10.15 -30.45
N SER A 155 9.30 -10.02 -29.87
CA SER A 155 8.11 -10.73 -30.34
C SER A 155 6.85 -9.93 -30.05
N VAL A 156 5.74 -10.30 -30.69
CA VAL A 156 4.42 -9.72 -30.40
C VAL A 156 4.04 -9.93 -28.93
N LEU A 157 4.54 -11.01 -28.30
CA LEU A 157 4.32 -11.31 -26.88
C LEU A 157 4.98 -10.27 -25.96
N ALA A 158 6.07 -9.64 -26.38
CA ALA A 158 6.75 -8.60 -25.60
C ALA A 158 6.01 -7.26 -25.63
N ARG A 159 4.99 -7.07 -26.49
CA ARG A 159 4.21 -5.82 -26.52
C ARG A 159 3.47 -5.64 -25.18
N PRO A 160 3.60 -4.49 -24.49
CA PRO A 160 3.06 -4.33 -23.12
C PRO A 160 1.58 -4.69 -22.95
N LYS A 161 0.74 -4.33 -23.93
CA LYS A 161 -0.70 -4.63 -23.93
C LYS A 161 -0.99 -6.13 -24.05
N VAL A 162 -0.23 -6.83 -24.89
CA VAL A 162 -0.37 -8.27 -25.15
C VAL A 162 0.18 -9.07 -23.97
N ALA A 163 1.38 -8.71 -23.50
CA ALA A 163 2.01 -9.34 -22.35
C ALA A 163 1.13 -9.26 -21.10
N LEU A 164 0.56 -8.06 -20.83
CA LEU A 164 -0.36 -7.86 -19.71
C LEU A 164 -1.63 -8.70 -19.86
N LEU A 165 -2.19 -8.80 -21.07
CA LEU A 165 -3.40 -9.60 -21.32
C LEU A 165 -3.15 -11.08 -21.04
N ILE A 166 -2.04 -11.62 -21.55
CA ILE A 166 -1.62 -13.02 -21.32
C ILE A 166 -1.46 -13.26 -19.82
N PHE A 167 -0.75 -12.36 -19.13
CA PHE A 167 -0.57 -12.45 -17.67
C PHE A 167 -1.90 -12.42 -16.92
N LEU A 168 -2.80 -11.52 -17.29
CA LEU A 168 -4.11 -11.39 -16.66
C LEU A 168 -4.95 -12.65 -16.89
N CYS A 169 -4.92 -13.24 -18.09
CA CYS A 169 -5.56 -14.51 -18.37
C CYS A 169 -5.04 -15.62 -17.44
N PHE A 170 -3.73 -15.67 -17.19
CA PHE A 170 -3.11 -16.65 -16.30
C PHE A 170 -3.50 -16.46 -14.83
N ILE A 171 -3.56 -15.21 -14.34
CA ILE A 171 -3.95 -14.91 -12.95
C ILE A 171 -5.47 -14.95 -12.73
N SER A 172 -6.27 -14.76 -13.78
CA SER A 172 -7.72 -14.66 -13.70
C SER A 172 -8.39 -15.81 -12.93
N PRO A 173 -8.02 -17.11 -13.07
CA PRO A 173 -8.71 -18.20 -12.38
C PRO A 173 -8.67 -18.04 -10.85
N ILE A 174 -7.55 -17.51 -10.32
CA ILE A 174 -7.36 -17.29 -8.88
C ILE A 174 -8.32 -16.21 -8.37
N THR A 175 -8.64 -15.21 -9.19
CA THR A 175 -9.55 -14.10 -8.81
C THR A 175 -11.00 -14.54 -8.66
N TYR A 176 -11.40 -15.63 -9.32
CA TYR A 176 -12.74 -16.20 -9.18
C TYR A 176 -12.94 -16.96 -7.87
N PHE A 177 -11.88 -17.33 -7.16
CA PHE A 177 -12.02 -17.97 -5.86
C PHE A 177 -12.71 -17.04 -4.86
N ARG A 178 -13.67 -17.61 -4.12
CA ARG A 178 -14.45 -16.91 -3.10
C ARG A 178 -13.69 -16.73 -1.79
N GLN A 179 -12.76 -17.64 -1.50
CA GLN A 179 -11.94 -17.63 -0.30
C GLN A 179 -10.48 -17.90 -0.69
N LEU A 180 -9.61 -16.98 -0.32
CA LEU A 180 -8.17 -17.03 -0.63
C LEU A 180 -7.38 -17.59 0.58
N LYS A 181 -7.87 -18.69 1.17
CA LYS A 181 -7.30 -19.27 2.42
C LYS A 181 -5.83 -19.65 2.30
N ASN A 182 -5.42 -20.16 1.14
CA ASN A 182 -4.04 -20.64 0.89
C ASN A 182 -3.08 -19.53 0.44
N LEU A 183 -3.58 -18.34 0.10
CA LEU A 183 -2.74 -17.22 -0.31
C LEU A 183 -2.13 -16.47 0.89
N LYS A 184 -2.42 -16.87 2.14
CA LYS A 184 -1.78 -16.32 3.34
C LYS A 184 -0.26 -16.44 3.29
N TYR A 185 0.28 -17.50 2.70
CA TYR A 185 1.74 -17.69 2.50
C TYR A 185 2.36 -16.70 1.50
N THR A 186 1.56 -16.10 0.61
CA THR A 186 2.06 -15.05 -0.31
C THR A 186 2.41 -13.76 0.42
N SER A 187 1.95 -13.57 1.66
CA SER A 187 2.33 -12.40 2.45
C SER A 187 3.80 -12.40 2.83
N SER A 188 4.31 -13.56 3.27
CA SER A 188 5.72 -13.75 3.61
C SER A 188 6.61 -13.63 2.37
N ILE A 189 6.23 -14.24 1.24
CA ILE A 189 6.97 -14.15 -0.03
C ILE A 189 7.09 -12.68 -0.50
N GLY A 190 6.01 -11.91 -0.40
CA GLY A 190 6.02 -10.49 -0.76
C GLY A 190 7.01 -9.67 0.08
N LEU A 191 7.07 -9.90 1.39
CA LEU A 191 8.05 -9.23 2.26
C LEU A 191 9.49 -9.65 1.95
N ILE A 192 9.73 -10.91 1.61
CA ILE A 192 11.06 -11.37 1.19
C ILE A 192 11.48 -10.62 -0.08
N ALA A 193 10.62 -10.51 -1.07
CA ALA A 193 10.92 -9.76 -2.30
C ALA A 193 11.22 -8.28 -2.05
N ILE A 194 10.42 -7.62 -1.21
CA ILE A 194 10.68 -6.24 -0.77
C ILE A 194 12.04 -6.15 -0.07
N SER A 195 12.37 -7.12 0.79
CA SER A 195 13.65 -7.16 1.50
C SER A 195 14.84 -7.27 0.53
N PHE A 196 14.74 -8.12 -0.49
CA PHE A 196 15.77 -8.23 -1.54
C PHE A 196 16.00 -6.90 -2.27
N ILE A 197 14.92 -6.21 -2.64
CA ILE A 197 14.99 -4.91 -3.32
C ILE A 197 15.60 -3.84 -2.40
N LEU A 198 15.26 -3.85 -1.11
CA LEU A 198 15.87 -2.96 -0.11
C LEU A 198 17.38 -3.19 -0.03
N PHE A 199 17.82 -4.43 0.10
CA PHE A 199 19.25 -4.75 0.17
C PHE A 199 19.99 -4.38 -1.11
N PHE A 200 19.40 -4.68 -2.28
CA PHE A 200 19.98 -4.32 -3.57
C PHE A 200 20.13 -2.79 -3.72
N SER A 201 19.09 -2.03 -3.37
CA SER A 201 19.14 -0.56 -3.36
C SER A 201 20.24 -0.02 -2.46
N MET A 202 20.33 -0.53 -1.22
CA MET A 202 21.35 -0.08 -0.27
C MET A 202 22.76 -0.45 -0.74
N TYR A 203 22.94 -1.65 -1.30
CA TYR A 203 24.21 -2.10 -1.84
C TYR A 203 24.68 -1.22 -3.00
N ASN A 204 23.79 -0.94 -3.97
CA ASN A 204 24.11 -0.08 -5.09
C ASN A 204 24.44 1.34 -4.64
N PHE A 205 23.71 1.88 -3.65
CA PHE A 205 24.00 3.20 -3.10
C PHE A 205 25.39 3.25 -2.45
N ILE A 206 25.79 2.22 -1.70
CA ILE A 206 27.13 2.17 -1.09
C ILE A 206 28.23 2.17 -2.15
N LYS A 207 28.00 1.50 -3.29
CA LYS A 207 28.98 1.38 -4.36
C LYS A 207 29.03 2.58 -5.31
N HIS A 208 27.88 3.13 -5.66
CA HIS A 208 27.72 4.05 -6.78
C HIS A 208 26.96 5.33 -6.40
N GLY A 209 26.39 5.40 -5.19
CA GLY A 209 25.59 6.53 -4.75
C GLY A 209 26.40 7.80 -4.56
N SER A 210 25.85 8.92 -5.03
CA SER A 210 26.37 10.26 -4.82
C SER A 210 25.31 11.13 -4.13
N LEU A 211 25.74 12.12 -3.36
CA LEU A 211 24.85 13.11 -2.74
C LEU A 211 24.78 14.42 -3.52
N GLU A 212 25.53 14.54 -4.61
CA GLU A 212 25.67 15.78 -5.37
C GLU A 212 24.33 16.30 -5.91
N HIS A 213 23.44 15.39 -6.32
CA HIS A 213 22.13 15.72 -6.87
C HIS A 213 21.00 15.62 -5.84
N VAL A 214 21.31 15.46 -4.55
CA VAL A 214 20.30 15.36 -3.49
C VAL A 214 19.89 16.75 -3.03
N THR A 215 18.68 17.16 -3.38
CA THR A 215 18.07 18.39 -2.87
C THR A 215 17.44 18.16 -1.49
N LEU A 216 17.74 19.06 -0.54
CA LEU A 216 17.17 19.02 0.81
C LEU A 216 15.76 19.62 0.84
N TYR A 217 15.56 20.69 0.09
CA TYR A 217 14.31 21.42 -0.04
C TYR A 217 14.05 21.70 -1.52
N GLU A 218 12.83 21.41 -1.95
CA GLU A 218 12.29 21.93 -3.20
C GLU A 218 11.33 23.09 -2.89
N PRO A 219 11.24 24.12 -3.75
CA PRO A 219 10.26 25.18 -3.57
C PRO A 219 8.84 24.59 -3.62
N ILE A 220 7.95 25.13 -2.79
CA ILE A 220 6.55 24.72 -2.77
C ILE A 220 5.90 25.17 -4.08
N THR A 221 5.49 24.20 -4.89
CA THR A 221 4.76 24.44 -6.14
C THR A 221 3.34 23.93 -6.05
N ILE A 222 2.48 24.32 -7.00
CA ILE A 222 1.13 23.73 -7.14
C ILE A 222 1.24 22.21 -7.37
N GLU A 223 2.37 21.73 -7.90
CA GLU A 223 2.62 20.31 -8.11
C GLU A 223 2.76 19.53 -6.79
N TRP A 224 3.19 20.19 -5.71
CA TRP A 224 3.16 19.59 -4.38
C TRP A 224 1.76 19.15 -3.99
N LEU A 225 0.72 19.85 -4.43
CA LEU A 225 -0.65 19.48 -4.11
C LEU A 225 -1.05 18.16 -4.80
N LYS A 226 -0.40 17.82 -5.93
CA LYS A 226 -0.66 16.58 -6.68
C LYS A 226 -0.20 15.34 -5.90
N GLY A 227 0.95 15.40 -5.21
CA GLY A 227 1.54 14.24 -4.54
C GLY A 227 1.16 14.07 -3.05
N LEU A 228 0.45 15.02 -2.43
CA LEU A 228 0.05 14.92 -1.01
C LEU A 228 -0.77 13.65 -0.73
N GLY A 229 -1.65 13.28 -1.67
CA GLY A 229 -2.42 12.04 -1.58
C GLY A 229 -1.54 10.79 -1.49
N THR A 230 -0.38 10.80 -2.16
CA THR A 230 0.52 9.65 -2.18
C THR A 230 1.16 9.37 -0.82
N PHE A 231 1.40 10.41 0.00
CA PHE A 231 1.87 10.21 1.38
C PHE A 231 0.79 9.53 2.25
N VAL A 232 -0.48 9.90 2.08
CA VAL A 232 -1.60 9.25 2.78
C VAL A 232 -1.79 7.82 2.28
N PHE A 233 -1.68 7.62 0.96
CA PHE A 233 -1.71 6.30 0.33
C PHE A 233 -0.66 5.35 0.92
N ALA A 234 0.57 5.83 1.12
CA ALA A 234 1.70 5.04 1.61
C ALA A 234 1.44 4.34 2.95
N PHE A 235 0.59 4.89 3.82
CA PHE A 235 0.24 4.31 5.13
C PHE A 235 -1.17 3.71 5.18
N THR A 236 -1.82 3.50 4.04
CA THR A 236 -3.19 2.99 3.98
C THR A 236 -3.24 1.47 4.13
N CYS A 237 -3.62 0.99 5.33
CA CYS A 237 -3.89 -0.44 5.56
C CYS A 237 -5.23 -0.75 6.25
N HIS A 238 -6.04 0.28 6.55
CA HIS A 238 -7.27 0.22 7.35
C HIS A 238 -8.26 -0.90 6.98
N GLN A 239 -8.44 -1.19 5.69
CA GLN A 239 -9.34 -2.27 5.23
C GLN A 239 -8.87 -3.67 5.69
N ASN A 240 -7.55 -3.87 5.75
CA ASN A 240 -6.96 -5.13 6.16
C ASN A 240 -6.79 -5.20 7.67
N LEU A 241 -6.70 -4.04 8.36
CA LEU A 241 -6.59 -3.96 9.82
C LEU A 241 -7.77 -4.65 10.52
N ILE A 242 -9.01 -4.37 10.09
CA ILE A 242 -10.21 -4.98 10.70
C ILE A 242 -10.20 -6.49 10.50
N SER A 243 -9.83 -6.96 9.30
CA SER A 243 -9.72 -8.39 9.02
C SER A 243 -8.68 -9.06 9.92
N VAL A 244 -7.51 -8.43 10.11
CA VAL A 244 -6.47 -8.94 11.00
C VAL A 244 -6.92 -8.93 12.46
N GLN A 245 -7.58 -7.86 12.93
CA GLN A 245 -8.12 -7.81 14.28
C GLN A 245 -9.13 -8.93 14.53
N ASN A 246 -9.98 -9.24 13.54
CA ASN A 246 -10.98 -10.28 13.66
C ASN A 246 -10.38 -11.69 13.68
N GLU A 247 -9.24 -11.91 13.01
CA GLU A 247 -8.54 -13.20 12.96
C GLU A 247 -7.68 -13.52 14.19
N VAL A 248 -7.11 -12.52 14.87
CA VAL A 248 -6.25 -12.74 16.05
C VAL A 248 -7.08 -13.15 17.26
N VAL A 249 -6.62 -14.14 18.05
CA VAL A 249 -7.37 -14.62 19.23
C VAL A 249 -7.64 -13.49 20.22
N ASP A 250 -6.59 -12.80 20.67
CA ASP A 250 -6.75 -11.59 21.47
C ASP A 250 -6.79 -10.35 20.57
N ASN A 251 -8.03 -9.94 20.28
CA ASN A 251 -8.36 -8.78 19.45
C ASN A 251 -8.54 -7.47 20.23
N SER A 252 -8.11 -7.43 21.50
CA SER A 252 -8.24 -6.23 22.32
C SER A 252 -7.50 -5.05 21.67
N PRO A 253 -8.09 -3.83 21.70
CA PRO A 253 -7.43 -2.64 21.16
C PRO A 253 -6.02 -2.42 21.73
N ASP A 254 -5.78 -2.74 23.00
CA ASP A 254 -4.49 -2.54 23.64
C ASP A 254 -3.38 -3.43 23.08
N ARG A 255 -3.69 -4.69 22.75
CA ARG A 255 -2.70 -5.55 22.10
C ARG A 255 -2.56 -5.23 20.61
N MET A 256 -3.67 -4.96 19.92
CA MET A 256 -3.64 -4.60 18.50
C MET A 256 -2.90 -3.29 18.23
N LYS A 257 -2.95 -2.31 19.15
CA LYS A 257 -2.13 -1.08 19.09
C LYS A 257 -0.63 -1.38 18.96
N LYS A 258 -0.11 -2.42 19.60
CA LYS A 258 1.31 -2.80 19.49
C LYS A 258 1.67 -3.19 18.06
N ILE A 259 0.78 -3.88 17.35
CA ILE A 259 0.96 -4.23 15.93
C ILE A 259 0.93 -2.95 15.08
N VAL A 260 -0.04 -2.05 15.33
CA VAL A 260 -0.15 -0.76 14.62
C VAL A 260 1.11 0.08 14.79
N TYR A 261 1.61 0.24 16.02
CA TYR A 261 2.85 0.99 16.29
C TYR A 261 4.06 0.35 15.61
N ALA A 262 4.22 -0.96 15.74
CA ALA A 262 5.37 -1.66 15.17
C ALA A 262 5.38 -1.59 13.63
N THR A 263 4.24 -1.82 12.98
CA THR A 263 4.12 -1.79 11.51
C THR A 263 4.26 -0.38 10.95
N THR A 264 3.70 0.63 11.61
CA THR A 264 3.86 2.05 11.22
C THR A 264 5.32 2.48 11.34
N ALA A 265 5.98 2.18 12.46
CA ALA A 265 7.39 2.53 12.64
C ALA A 265 8.30 1.81 11.63
N THR A 266 8.08 0.51 11.39
CA THR A 266 8.88 -0.26 10.44
C THR A 266 8.69 0.22 9.00
N SER A 267 7.46 0.53 8.60
CA SER A 267 7.18 1.04 7.26
C SER A 267 7.77 2.43 7.03
N LEU A 268 7.66 3.36 7.99
CA LEU A 268 8.28 4.68 7.91
C LEU A 268 9.80 4.57 7.69
N VAL A 269 10.45 3.73 8.49
CA VAL A 269 11.88 3.40 8.41
C VAL A 269 12.25 2.86 7.02
N ILE A 270 11.49 1.88 6.51
CA ILE A 270 11.69 1.29 5.18
C ILE A 270 11.51 2.33 4.08
N TYR A 271 10.46 3.15 4.13
CA TYR A 271 10.20 4.19 3.14
C TYR A 271 11.28 5.25 3.10
N MET A 272 11.75 5.70 4.26
CA MET A 272 12.81 6.70 4.33
C MET A 272 14.10 6.19 3.71
N VAL A 273 14.51 4.96 4.03
CA VAL A 273 15.77 4.42 3.50
C VAL A 273 15.67 4.01 2.04
N PHE A 274 14.59 3.33 1.65
CA PHE A 274 14.40 2.96 0.24
C PHE A 274 14.24 4.19 -0.65
N GLY A 275 13.41 5.14 -0.22
CA GLY A 275 13.16 6.38 -0.93
C GLY A 275 14.43 7.19 -1.13
N PHE A 276 15.16 7.44 -0.04
CA PHE A 276 16.37 8.25 -0.08
C PHE A 276 17.50 7.58 -0.88
N THR A 277 17.76 6.29 -0.67
CA THR A 277 18.87 5.59 -1.37
C THR A 277 18.66 5.57 -2.88
N ASN A 278 17.44 5.30 -3.35
CA ASN A 278 17.12 5.32 -4.77
C ASN A 278 17.10 6.74 -5.35
N TYR A 279 16.59 7.71 -4.60
CA TYR A 279 16.62 9.10 -5.02
C TYR A 279 18.06 9.57 -5.24
N ALA A 280 18.95 9.28 -4.30
CA ALA A 280 20.35 9.64 -4.41
C ALA A 280 21.11 8.86 -5.50
N LEU A 281 20.65 7.65 -5.84
CA LEU A 281 21.22 6.86 -6.95
C LEU A 281 20.83 7.38 -8.33
N TYR A 282 19.55 7.67 -8.56
CA TYR A 282 19.01 7.92 -9.91
C TYR A 282 18.66 9.39 -10.17
N ALA A 283 18.47 10.18 -9.12
CA ALA A 283 18.20 11.62 -9.14
C ALA A 283 17.29 12.07 -10.31
N THR A 284 17.87 12.75 -11.31
CA THR A 284 17.14 13.35 -12.42
C THR A 284 16.53 12.34 -13.39
N ASN A 285 17.18 11.19 -13.62
CA ASN A 285 16.79 10.18 -14.63
C ASN A 285 15.86 9.08 -14.09
N MET A 286 15.20 9.33 -12.97
CA MET A 286 14.34 8.36 -12.29
C MET A 286 12.92 8.33 -12.85
N HIS A 287 12.39 7.12 -13.02
CA HIS A 287 11.00 6.85 -13.39
C HIS A 287 10.09 6.71 -12.16
N ASP A 288 8.77 6.93 -12.34
CA ASP A 288 7.75 6.71 -11.30
C ASP A 288 7.85 5.33 -10.64
N ASN A 289 8.06 4.31 -11.46
CA ASN A 289 8.44 2.98 -10.99
C ASN A 289 9.96 2.89 -10.96
N VAL A 290 10.54 3.03 -9.77
CA VAL A 290 12.00 3.05 -9.61
C VAL A 290 12.70 1.80 -10.16
N LEU A 291 12.03 0.64 -10.21
CA LEU A 291 12.62 -0.59 -10.75
C LEU A 291 12.96 -0.48 -12.24
N LYS A 292 12.32 0.44 -12.99
CA LYS A 292 12.68 0.75 -14.38
C LYS A 292 13.96 1.58 -14.50
N SER A 293 14.39 2.21 -13.42
CA SER A 293 15.62 3.02 -13.39
C SER A 293 16.84 2.15 -13.09
N TYR A 294 16.64 0.90 -12.67
CA TYR A 294 17.72 -0.05 -12.39
C TYR A 294 18.44 -0.45 -13.68
N PRO A 295 19.75 -0.75 -13.62
CA PRO A 295 20.50 -1.18 -14.79
C PRO A 295 19.96 -2.48 -15.37
N ASN A 296 20.09 -2.69 -16.68
CA ASN A 296 19.67 -3.92 -17.34
C ASN A 296 20.70 -5.04 -17.12
N ASP A 297 20.71 -5.62 -15.92
CA ASP A 297 21.55 -6.76 -15.54
C ASP A 297 20.70 -7.96 -15.07
N HIS A 298 21.34 -9.13 -14.93
CA HIS A 298 20.65 -10.36 -14.52
C HIS A 298 20.00 -10.26 -13.13
N ILE A 299 20.57 -9.45 -12.23
CA ILE A 299 20.00 -9.23 -10.89
C ILE A 299 18.71 -8.43 -11.01
N THR A 300 18.71 -7.34 -11.77
CA THR A 300 17.52 -6.52 -12.01
C THR A 300 16.43 -7.32 -12.72
N LEU A 301 16.79 -8.16 -13.70
CA LEU A 301 15.84 -9.08 -14.34
C LEU A 301 15.19 -10.03 -13.33
N PHE A 302 15.99 -10.61 -12.41
CA PHE A 302 15.47 -11.45 -11.35
C PHE A 302 14.55 -10.67 -10.39
N LEU A 303 14.89 -9.43 -10.05
CA LEU A 303 14.04 -8.56 -9.24
C LEU A 303 12.72 -8.23 -9.94
N HIS A 304 12.76 -7.94 -11.25
CA HIS A 304 11.56 -7.70 -12.06
C HIS A 304 10.65 -8.93 -12.06
N PHE A 305 11.20 -10.12 -12.29
CA PHE A 305 10.46 -11.39 -12.23
C PHE A 305 9.80 -11.58 -10.87
N LEU A 306 10.57 -11.42 -9.79
CA LEU A 306 10.08 -11.60 -8.43
C LEU A 306 8.94 -10.62 -8.10
N TYR A 307 9.06 -9.36 -8.53
CA TYR A 307 8.02 -8.35 -8.29
C TYR A 307 6.77 -8.58 -9.13
N VAL A 308 6.91 -9.04 -10.38
CA VAL A 308 5.77 -9.46 -11.22
C VAL A 308 5.00 -10.60 -10.53
N CYS A 309 5.69 -11.60 -9.97
CA CYS A 309 5.04 -12.66 -9.20
C CYS A 309 4.33 -12.10 -7.96
N VAL A 310 4.99 -11.26 -7.16
CA VAL A 310 4.40 -10.69 -5.93
C VAL A 310 3.17 -9.83 -6.24
N MET A 311 3.22 -9.01 -7.29
CA MET A 311 2.08 -8.20 -7.73
C MET A 311 0.95 -9.06 -8.32
N GLY A 312 1.31 -10.10 -9.08
CA GLY A 312 0.39 -11.10 -9.59
C GLY A 312 -0.45 -11.77 -8.51
N PHE A 313 0.20 -12.24 -7.44
CA PHE A 313 -0.50 -12.86 -6.31
C PHE A 313 -1.22 -11.84 -5.40
N SER A 314 -0.77 -10.58 -5.39
CA SER A 314 -1.43 -9.51 -4.62
C SER A 314 -2.69 -8.98 -5.31
N TYR A 315 -2.80 -9.13 -6.63
CA TYR A 315 -3.93 -8.67 -7.42
C TYR A 315 -5.26 -9.35 -7.04
N PRO A 316 -5.40 -10.70 -6.98
CA PRO A 316 -6.60 -11.36 -6.47
C PRO A 316 -6.98 -10.93 -5.04
N LEU A 317 -5.98 -10.65 -4.20
CA LEU A 317 -6.20 -10.22 -2.81
C LEU A 317 -6.84 -8.83 -2.71
N GLN A 318 -6.71 -7.97 -3.72
CA GLN A 318 -7.40 -6.66 -3.79
C GLN A 318 -8.71 -6.73 -4.57
N ILE A 319 -8.80 -7.56 -5.62
CA ILE A 319 -10.03 -7.77 -6.37
C ILE A 319 -11.12 -8.40 -5.50
N ASN A 320 -10.76 -9.32 -4.60
CA ASN A 320 -11.73 -9.96 -3.71
C ASN A 320 -12.48 -8.96 -2.80
N PRO A 321 -11.82 -8.12 -1.98
CA PRO A 321 -12.52 -7.09 -1.22
C PRO A 321 -13.21 -6.08 -2.14
N ALA A 322 -12.60 -5.65 -3.26
CA ALA A 322 -13.28 -4.75 -4.22
C ALA A 322 -14.64 -5.32 -4.65
N ARG A 323 -14.69 -6.60 -5.02
CA ARG A 323 -15.93 -7.29 -5.37
C ARG A 323 -16.93 -7.31 -4.22
N VAL A 324 -16.50 -7.57 -2.98
CA VAL A 324 -17.39 -7.56 -1.80
C VAL A 324 -18.03 -6.18 -1.60
N TYR A 325 -17.26 -5.10 -1.72
CA TYR A 325 -17.81 -3.75 -1.61
C TYR A 325 -18.70 -3.39 -2.81
N MET A 326 -18.38 -3.86 -4.01
CA MET A 326 -19.26 -3.72 -5.18
C MET A 326 -20.60 -4.43 -5.00
N TYR A 327 -20.62 -5.63 -4.41
CA TYR A 327 -21.87 -6.31 -4.04
C TYR A 327 -22.74 -5.46 -3.10
N ASN A 328 -22.11 -4.82 -2.11
CA ASN A 328 -22.82 -3.96 -1.17
C ASN A 328 -23.42 -2.73 -1.86
N LEU A 329 -22.68 -2.11 -2.79
CA LEU A 329 -23.13 -0.94 -3.56
C LEU A 329 -24.32 -1.25 -4.47
N LEU A 330 -24.32 -2.43 -5.10
CA LEU A 330 -25.40 -2.90 -5.96
C LEU A 330 -26.63 -3.41 -5.17
N GLY A 331 -26.62 -3.30 -3.84
CA GLY A 331 -27.74 -3.74 -3.00
C GLY A 331 -27.94 -5.26 -2.97
N PHE A 332 -26.95 -6.05 -3.41
CA PHE A 332 -27.05 -7.50 -3.38
C PHE A 332 -26.92 -8.01 -1.94
N ASN A 333 -28.04 -8.47 -1.39
CA ASN A 333 -28.10 -9.01 -0.03
C ASN A 333 -27.30 -10.33 0.10
N THR A 334 -26.89 -10.69 1.31
CA THR A 334 -25.98 -11.81 1.63
C THR A 334 -26.43 -13.16 1.03
N LYS A 335 -27.73 -13.36 0.82
CA LYS A 335 -28.30 -14.55 0.14
C LYS A 335 -27.98 -14.63 -1.35
N LYS A 336 -27.89 -13.50 -2.06
CA LYS A 336 -27.50 -13.43 -3.50
C LYS A 336 -25.99 -13.47 -3.71
N ARG A 337 -25.17 -13.32 -2.66
CA ARG A 337 -23.70 -13.53 -2.72
C ARG A 337 -23.33 -14.94 -3.19
N ASN A 338 -24.27 -15.90 -3.05
CA ASN A 338 -24.07 -17.27 -3.50
C ASN A 338 -24.37 -17.48 -5.00
N ASN A 339 -24.86 -16.46 -5.72
CA ASN A 339 -25.12 -16.57 -7.16
C ASN A 339 -23.80 -16.59 -7.94
N ASN A 340 -23.47 -17.74 -8.52
CA ASN A 340 -22.25 -17.95 -9.32
C ASN A 340 -22.19 -17.01 -10.53
N LEU A 341 -23.33 -16.69 -11.15
CA LEU A 341 -23.37 -15.81 -12.32
C LEU A 341 -23.01 -14.36 -11.95
N VAL A 342 -23.65 -13.81 -10.91
CA VAL A 342 -23.35 -12.42 -10.47
C VAL A 342 -21.89 -12.32 -10.03
N HIS A 343 -21.37 -13.35 -9.35
CA HIS A 343 -19.97 -13.44 -8.97
C HIS A 343 -19.03 -13.43 -10.17
N ALA A 344 -19.34 -14.24 -11.19
CA ALA A 344 -18.54 -14.30 -12.40
C ALA A 344 -18.59 -12.97 -13.17
N VAL A 345 -19.78 -12.39 -13.35
CA VAL A 345 -19.97 -11.12 -14.08
C VAL A 345 -19.24 -9.98 -13.40
N ILE A 346 -19.43 -9.76 -12.09
CA ILE A 346 -18.74 -8.69 -11.37
C ILE A 346 -17.23 -8.89 -11.43
N THR A 347 -16.74 -10.12 -11.21
CA THR A 347 -15.30 -10.40 -11.28
C THR A 347 -14.76 -10.09 -12.69
N THR A 348 -15.43 -10.55 -13.74
CA THR A 348 -15.04 -10.29 -15.14
C THR A 348 -15.00 -8.79 -15.45
N LEU A 349 -16.01 -8.03 -15.01
CA LEU A 349 -16.05 -6.58 -15.21
C LEU A 349 -14.92 -5.86 -14.48
N LEU A 350 -14.55 -6.32 -13.27
CA LEU A 350 -13.40 -5.76 -12.54
C LEU A 350 -12.08 -6.06 -13.26
N LEU A 351 -11.87 -7.28 -13.75
CA LEU A 351 -10.69 -7.64 -14.54
C LEU A 351 -10.61 -6.80 -15.81
N ALA A 352 -11.70 -6.71 -16.57
CA ALA A 352 -11.77 -5.96 -17.81
C ALA A 352 -11.51 -4.46 -17.58
N SER A 353 -12.17 -3.85 -16.59
CA SER A 353 -12.01 -2.42 -16.29
C SER A 353 -10.60 -2.07 -15.81
N THR A 354 -10.00 -2.85 -14.91
CA THR A 354 -8.61 -2.62 -14.47
C THR A 354 -7.59 -2.82 -15.61
N TYR A 355 -7.82 -3.79 -16.51
CA TYR A 355 -7.01 -3.96 -17.71
C TYR A 355 -7.13 -2.75 -18.65
N VAL A 356 -8.36 -2.34 -18.99
CA VAL A 356 -8.64 -1.19 -19.86
C VAL A 356 -7.97 0.07 -19.30
N LEU A 357 -8.17 0.37 -18.02
CA LEU A 357 -7.52 1.52 -17.38
C LEU A 357 -5.99 1.42 -17.40
N THR A 358 -5.43 0.23 -17.28
CA THR A 358 -3.98 0.06 -17.32
C THR A 358 -3.42 0.26 -18.72
N ILE A 359 -4.16 -0.04 -19.80
CA ILE A 359 -3.66 0.15 -21.18
C ILE A 359 -3.88 1.55 -21.75
N THR A 360 -4.58 2.45 -21.05
CA THR A 360 -4.76 3.87 -21.48
C THR A 360 -3.47 4.69 -21.39
N GLY A 361 -2.43 4.17 -20.73
CA GLY A 361 -1.17 4.88 -20.55
C GLY A 361 -1.03 5.60 -19.20
N LEU A 362 -1.98 5.40 -18.26
CA LEU A 362 -1.85 5.92 -16.89
C LEU A 362 -0.51 5.53 -16.26
N ASN A 363 0.12 6.52 -15.61
CA ASN A 363 1.37 6.35 -14.91
C ASN A 363 1.14 5.94 -13.44
N LEU A 364 2.16 5.32 -12.83
CA LEU A 364 2.07 4.85 -11.46
C LEU A 364 1.86 6.00 -10.45
N GLY A 365 2.55 7.13 -10.65
CA GLY A 365 2.42 8.30 -9.79
C GLY A 365 1.04 8.94 -9.83
N GLU A 366 0.46 9.07 -11.03
CA GLU A 366 -0.90 9.57 -11.22
C GLU A 366 -1.92 8.71 -10.47
N MET A 367 -1.77 7.39 -10.57
CA MET A 367 -2.67 6.44 -9.91
C MET A 367 -2.60 6.56 -8.39
N TYR A 368 -1.39 6.63 -7.82
CA TYR A 368 -1.21 6.77 -6.37
C TYR A 368 -1.64 8.13 -5.83
N ALA A 369 -1.36 9.21 -6.56
CA ALA A 369 -1.82 10.54 -6.22
C ALA A 369 -3.36 10.57 -6.15
N PHE A 370 -4.02 10.02 -7.16
CA PHE A 370 -5.47 10.05 -7.27
C PHE A 370 -6.16 9.20 -6.21
N VAL A 371 -5.79 7.92 -6.08
CA VAL A 371 -6.35 7.01 -5.07
C VAL A 371 -6.01 7.50 -3.66
N GLY A 372 -4.79 8.00 -3.49
CA GLY A 372 -4.29 8.56 -2.25
C GLY A 372 -5.12 9.72 -1.75
N ALA A 373 -5.36 10.70 -2.62
CA ALA A 373 -6.04 11.91 -2.23
C ALA A 373 -7.55 11.74 -2.04
N THR A 374 -8.15 10.73 -2.68
CA THR A 374 -9.58 10.46 -2.62
C THR A 374 -9.92 9.35 -1.60
N ALA A 375 -9.76 8.10 -2.02
CA ALA A 375 -10.16 6.91 -1.29
C ALA A 375 -9.39 6.73 0.02
N SER A 376 -8.06 6.82 -0.06
CA SER A 376 -7.19 6.68 1.11
C SER A 376 -7.42 7.80 2.12
N THR A 377 -7.51 9.06 1.69
CA THR A 377 -7.87 10.19 2.56
C THR A 377 -9.19 9.97 3.29
N MET A 378 -10.25 9.55 2.58
CA MET A 378 -11.54 9.28 3.19
C MET A 378 -11.45 8.19 4.27
N ILE A 379 -10.79 7.07 3.95
CA ILE A 379 -10.70 5.91 4.84
C ILE A 379 -9.76 6.16 6.03
N CYS A 380 -8.63 6.82 5.81
CA CYS A 380 -7.57 6.97 6.80
C CYS A 380 -7.76 8.20 7.70
N LEU A 381 -8.38 9.27 7.19
CA LEU A 381 -8.35 10.58 7.84
C LEU A 381 -9.74 11.13 8.18
N ILE A 382 -10.76 10.87 7.34
CA ILE A 382 -12.10 11.45 7.51
C ILE A 382 -13.03 10.49 8.26
N PHE A 383 -13.19 9.25 7.77
CA PHE A 383 -14.08 8.26 8.38
C PHE A 383 -13.74 7.87 9.82
N PRO A 384 -12.47 7.73 10.23
CA PRO A 384 -12.16 7.38 11.61
C PRO A 384 -12.76 8.38 12.60
N LEU A 385 -12.51 9.68 12.40
CA LEU A 385 -13.05 10.71 13.28
C LEU A 385 -14.58 10.70 13.28
N LEU A 386 -15.20 10.57 12.10
CA LEU A 386 -16.65 10.51 11.97
C LEU A 386 -17.25 9.33 12.74
N PHE A 387 -16.65 8.14 12.64
CA PHE A 387 -17.13 6.97 13.36
C PHE A 387 -16.91 7.10 14.87
N TYR A 388 -15.76 7.63 15.27
CA TYR A 388 -15.41 7.81 16.68
C TYR A 388 -16.34 8.76 17.43
N TYR A 389 -16.82 9.82 16.76
CA TYR A 389 -17.75 10.77 17.38
C TYR A 389 -19.18 10.24 17.49
N ASN A 390 -19.61 9.41 16.55
CA ASN A 390 -20.99 8.91 16.49
C ASN A 390 -21.18 7.56 17.19
N MET A 391 -20.10 6.81 17.44
CA MET A 391 -20.14 5.65 18.32
C MET A 391 -20.00 6.10 19.78
N GLY A 392 -20.72 5.43 20.71
CA GLY A 392 -20.69 5.69 22.15
C GLY A 392 -19.39 5.31 22.86
N LEU A 393 -18.24 5.61 22.24
CA LEU A 393 -16.90 5.28 22.71
C LEU A 393 -16.40 6.28 23.75
N GLU A 394 -15.55 5.80 24.66
CA GLU A 394 -14.81 6.66 25.59
C GLU A 394 -13.89 7.62 24.80
N ARG A 395 -14.06 8.92 25.04
CA ARG A 395 -13.43 10.00 24.28
C ARG A 395 -12.05 10.36 24.84
N LYS A 396 -11.00 9.78 24.25
CA LYS A 396 -9.61 10.09 24.61
C LYS A 396 -9.17 11.39 23.92
N ARG A 397 -8.72 12.37 24.71
CA ARG A 397 -8.37 13.73 24.23
C ARG A 397 -7.41 13.72 23.04
N TRP A 398 -6.34 12.92 23.10
CA TRP A 398 -5.34 12.88 22.03
C TRP A 398 -5.90 12.28 20.72
N LEU A 399 -6.77 11.26 20.77
CA LEU A 399 -7.41 10.70 19.58
C LEU A 399 -8.33 11.72 18.91
N ILE A 400 -9.03 12.54 19.69
CA ILE A 400 -9.85 13.63 19.18
C ILE A 400 -8.99 14.70 18.52
N ILE A 401 -7.94 15.19 19.19
CA ILE A 401 -7.09 16.26 18.66
C ILE A 401 -6.45 15.82 17.35
N PHE A 402 -5.76 14.68 17.34
CA PHE A 402 -5.10 14.19 16.11
C PHE A 402 -6.11 13.74 15.06
N GLY A 403 -7.27 13.22 15.47
CA GLY A 403 -8.37 12.92 14.55
C GLY A 403 -8.90 14.16 13.85
N CYS A 404 -9.11 15.28 14.58
CA CYS A 404 -9.50 16.57 14.00
C CYS A 404 -8.43 17.14 13.06
N ILE A 405 -7.15 17.07 13.44
CA ILE A 405 -6.04 17.46 12.55
C ILE A 405 -6.08 16.62 11.28
N GLY A 406 -6.26 15.29 11.41
CA GLY A 406 -6.41 14.37 10.29
C GLY A 406 -7.59 14.72 9.40
N PHE A 407 -8.75 15.02 9.98
CA PHE A 407 -9.95 15.40 9.25
C PHE A 407 -9.75 16.69 8.44
N VAL A 408 -9.15 17.72 9.04
CA VAL A 408 -8.86 18.99 8.35
C VAL A 408 -7.84 18.77 7.24
N PHE A 409 -6.72 18.12 7.54
CA PHE A 409 -5.69 17.81 6.54
C PHE A 409 -6.25 16.99 5.38
N GLY A 410 -7.02 15.94 5.69
CA GLY A 410 -7.67 15.10 4.71
C GLY A 410 -8.70 15.85 3.87
N SER A 411 -9.53 16.69 4.48
CA SER A 411 -10.50 17.52 3.76
C SER A 411 -9.80 18.46 2.78
N CYS A 412 -8.68 19.07 3.18
CA CYS A 412 -7.86 19.89 2.29
C CYS A 412 -7.30 19.07 1.12
N VAL A 413 -6.65 17.93 1.39
CA VAL A 413 -6.09 17.05 0.34
C VAL A 413 -7.16 16.58 -0.64
N PHE A 414 -8.34 16.21 -0.14
CA PHE A 414 -9.48 15.78 -0.94
C PHE A 414 -10.02 16.92 -1.82
N ALA A 415 -10.28 18.09 -1.22
CA ALA A 415 -10.83 19.25 -1.93
C ALA A 415 -9.88 19.75 -3.04
N LEU A 416 -8.58 19.80 -2.76
CA LEU A 416 -7.57 20.20 -3.74
C LEU A 416 -7.51 19.23 -4.93
N SER A 417 -7.66 17.94 -4.67
CA SER A 417 -7.66 16.93 -5.71
C SER A 417 -8.92 16.95 -6.56
N LEU A 418 -10.08 17.20 -5.94
CA LEU A 418 -11.34 17.41 -6.65
C LEU A 418 -11.30 18.67 -7.52
N PHE A 419 -10.80 19.78 -6.98
CA PHE A 419 -10.66 21.04 -7.72
C PHE A 419 -9.79 20.87 -8.97
N LYS A 420 -8.70 20.11 -8.85
CA LYS A 420 -7.83 19.82 -10.00
C LYS A 420 -8.51 18.93 -11.04
N LEU A 421 -9.26 17.91 -10.61
CA LEU A 421 -10.00 17.04 -11.53
C LEU A 421 -11.01 17.83 -12.37
N LEU A 422 -11.67 18.80 -11.75
CA LEU A 422 -12.61 19.70 -12.42
C LEU A 422 -11.89 20.67 -13.38
N LYS A 423 -10.70 21.16 -13.02
CA LYS A 423 -9.95 22.12 -13.85
C LYS A 423 -9.24 21.48 -15.04
N HIS A 424 -8.89 20.19 -15.00
CA HIS A 424 -8.29 19.49 -16.14
C HIS A 424 -9.29 19.25 -17.30
N GLN A 425 -10.59 19.47 -17.07
CA GLN A 425 -11.62 19.38 -18.12
C GLN A 425 -11.88 20.69 -18.87
N ASN A 426 -11.21 21.79 -18.49
CA ASN A 426 -11.21 23.08 -19.19
C ASN A 426 -9.80 23.39 -19.69
#